data_AF-E3QFJ1-F1
#
_entry.id   AF-E3QFJ1-F1
#
_cell.length_a   1.000
_cell.length_b   1.000
_cell.length_c   1.000
_cell.angle_alpha   90.00
_cell.angle_beta   90.00
_cell.angle_gamma   90.00
#
_symmetry.space_group_name_H-M   'P 1'
#
loop_
_entity.id
_entity.type
_entity.pdbx_description
1 polymer ?
#
loop_
_entity_poly.entity_id
_entity_poly.type
_entity_poly.pdbx_seq_one_letter_code
_entity_poly.pdbx_strand_id
1 'polypeptide(L)'
;MQFSVSKMAAVFLFVSFASANLHQSCTCHNGDSYNWRITIKACELYASKKYQWGSASYDTPSGRCVGSGQGVAGDQWEDACREIAKSGFDCADGRGYCTADQDSVRGWC
;
A
#
# COMPACT_ATOMS: atom_id res chain seq x y z
N MET A 1 -46.42 36.39 14.19
CA MET A 1 -45.03 36.10 14.61
C MET A 1 -44.39 35.30 13.49
N GLN A 2 -43.36 35.86 12.85
CA GLN A 2 -42.68 35.27 11.70
C GLN A 2 -41.80 34.10 12.16
N PHE A 3 -42.00 32.92 11.60
CA PHE A 3 -41.06 31.82 11.75
C PHE A 3 -39.89 32.05 10.78
N SER A 4 -38.74 32.33 11.38
CA SER A 4 -37.50 32.67 10.70
C SER A 4 -37.02 31.51 9.82
N VAL A 5 -36.80 31.78 8.53
CA VAL A 5 -36.22 30.84 7.57
C VAL A 5 -34.72 30.78 7.81
N SER A 6 -34.27 29.79 8.58
CA SER A 6 -32.84 29.52 8.76
C SER A 6 -32.27 28.93 7.48
N LYS A 7 -31.51 29.75 6.75
CA LYS A 7 -30.70 29.35 5.59
C LYS A 7 -29.61 28.35 6.04
N MET A 8 -29.86 27.06 5.83
CA MET A 8 -28.81 26.04 5.94
C MET A 8 -27.90 26.17 4.72
N ALA A 9 -26.77 26.87 4.89
CA ALA A 9 -25.68 26.87 3.92
C ALA A 9 -24.99 25.50 3.98
N ALA A 10 -25.30 24.63 3.00
CA ALA A 10 -24.59 23.37 2.82
C ALA A 10 -23.18 23.67 2.27
N VAL A 11 -22.18 23.67 3.14
CA VAL A 11 -20.77 23.67 2.76
C VAL A 11 -20.47 22.31 2.15
N PHE A 12 -20.41 22.23 0.82
CA PHE A 12 -19.82 21.09 0.14
C PHE A 12 -18.31 21.11 0.42
N LEU A 13 -17.89 20.37 1.45
CA LEU A 13 -16.49 20.03 1.66
C LEU A 13 -16.06 19.10 0.51
N PHE A 14 -15.39 19.67 -0.48
CA PHE A 14 -14.63 18.91 -1.46
C PHE A 14 -13.49 18.19 -0.71
N VAL A 15 -13.72 16.93 -0.35
CA VAL A 15 -12.64 16.07 0.14
C VAL A 15 -11.82 15.65 -1.08
N SER A 16 -10.83 16.47 -1.42
CA SER A 16 -9.81 16.12 -2.40
C SER A 16 -8.93 15.03 -1.79
N PHE A 17 -9.26 13.77 -2.04
CA PHE A 17 -8.47 12.62 -1.57
C PHE A 17 -7.14 12.55 -2.34
N ALA A 18 -6.07 13.04 -1.70
CA ALA A 18 -4.75 12.42 -1.61
C ALA A 18 -4.15 11.74 -2.87
N SER A 19 -4.16 12.39 -4.04
CA SER A 19 -3.40 11.91 -5.21
C SER A 19 -1.89 12.18 -5.14
N ALA A 20 -1.38 12.72 -4.03
CA ALA A 20 -0.01 13.21 -3.93
C ALA A 20 1.02 12.13 -3.55
N ASN A 21 0.58 10.98 -3.01
CA ASN A 21 1.48 9.89 -2.56
C ASN A 21 1.43 8.67 -3.51
N LEU A 22 1.34 8.93 -4.82
CA LEU A 22 1.40 7.89 -5.86
C LEU A 22 2.82 7.76 -6.38
N HIS A 23 3.29 6.52 -6.47
CA HIS A 23 4.67 6.18 -6.80
C HIS A 23 4.73 5.22 -7.98
N GLN A 24 5.82 5.27 -8.74
CA GLN A 24 6.00 4.37 -9.88
C GLN A 24 6.40 2.96 -9.46
N SER A 25 7.12 2.83 -8.34
CA SER A 25 7.50 1.52 -7.84
C SER A 25 7.86 1.57 -6.36
N CYS A 26 7.61 0.47 -5.65
CA CYS A 26 7.87 0.35 -4.23
C CYS A 26 8.49 -1.01 -3.86
N THR A 27 9.10 -1.07 -2.67
CA THR A 27 9.68 -2.27 -2.03
C THR A 27 9.21 -2.37 -0.59
N CYS A 28 9.32 -3.55 0.01
CA CYS A 28 9.17 -3.73 1.46
C CYS A 28 10.53 -3.95 2.10
N HIS A 29 10.76 -3.30 3.24
CA HIS A 29 11.97 -3.43 4.04
C HIS A 29 11.63 -4.05 5.39
N ASN A 30 12.58 -4.79 5.98
CA ASN A 30 12.53 -5.26 7.36
C ASN A 30 13.76 -4.73 8.09
N GLY A 31 13.55 -3.77 8.99
CA GLY A 31 14.59 -2.85 9.45
C GLY A 31 15.13 -2.04 8.26
N ASP A 32 16.45 -1.85 8.21
CA ASP A 32 17.11 -1.11 7.12
C ASP A 32 17.33 -1.96 5.86
N SER A 33 16.98 -3.26 5.90
CA SER A 33 17.27 -4.20 4.82
C SER A 33 16.07 -4.45 3.93
N TYR A 34 16.31 -4.42 2.63
CA TYR A 34 15.32 -4.84 1.63
C TYR A 34 14.89 -6.29 1.87
N ASN A 35 13.59 -6.55 1.83
CA ASN A 35 13.02 -7.89 1.97
C ASN A 35 12.17 -8.26 0.74
N TRP A 36 12.79 -8.96 -0.21
CA TRP A 36 12.15 -9.37 -1.46
C TRP A 36 10.98 -10.34 -1.27
N ARG A 37 11.04 -11.19 -0.26
CA ARG A 37 9.99 -12.19 0.02
C ARG A 37 8.69 -11.50 0.44
N ILE A 38 8.80 -10.49 1.31
CA ILE A 38 7.66 -9.64 1.65
C ILE A 38 7.22 -8.83 0.42
N THR A 39 8.17 -8.25 -0.33
CA THR A 39 7.86 -7.40 -1.49
C THR A 39 7.04 -8.12 -2.56
N ILE A 40 7.38 -9.36 -2.92
CA ILE A 40 6.62 -10.15 -3.89
C ILE A 40 5.18 -10.34 -3.41
N LYS A 41 5.01 -10.83 -2.18
CA LYS A 41 3.69 -11.11 -1.60
C LYS A 41 2.86 -9.86 -1.37
N ALA A 42 3.49 -8.76 -0.99
CA ALA A 42 2.82 -7.46 -0.86
C ALA A 42 2.36 -6.97 -2.24
N CYS A 43 3.14 -7.20 -3.30
CA CYS A 43 2.75 -6.86 -4.66
C CYS A 43 1.55 -7.67 -5.16
N GLU A 44 1.56 -8.99 -4.92
CA GLU A 44 0.41 -9.88 -5.21
C GLU A 44 -0.85 -9.42 -4.44
N LEU A 45 -0.70 -9.15 -3.14
CA LEU A 45 -1.78 -8.67 -2.29
C LEU A 45 -2.31 -7.33 -2.79
N TYR A 46 -1.45 -6.36 -3.04
CA TYR A 46 -1.82 -5.04 -3.53
C TYR A 46 -2.59 -5.11 -4.85
N ALA A 47 -2.10 -5.89 -5.81
CA ALA A 47 -2.77 -6.12 -7.09
C ALA A 47 -4.18 -6.71 -6.92
N SER A 48 -4.37 -7.58 -5.92
CA SER A 48 -5.67 -8.21 -5.63
C SER A 48 -6.73 -7.24 -5.10
N LYS A 49 -6.33 -6.12 -4.48
CA LYS A 49 -7.26 -5.15 -3.85
C LYS A 49 -7.98 -4.25 -4.85
N LYS A 50 -7.56 -4.23 -6.13
CA LYS A 50 -8.23 -3.50 -7.24
C LYS A 50 -8.48 -2.01 -6.92
N TYR A 51 -7.45 -1.32 -6.47
CA TYR A 51 -7.57 0.09 -6.13
C TYR A 51 -7.85 0.99 -7.35
N GLN A 52 -8.51 2.13 -7.11
CA GLN A 52 -8.92 3.07 -8.17
C GLN A 52 -7.77 3.76 -8.91
N TRP A 53 -6.60 3.89 -8.27
CA TRP A 53 -5.40 4.50 -8.87
C TRP A 53 -4.62 3.53 -9.76
N GLY A 54 -4.91 2.23 -9.71
CA GLY A 54 -4.27 1.25 -10.57
C GLY A 54 -3.93 -0.05 -9.87
N SER A 55 -3.17 -0.88 -10.57
CA SER A 55 -2.65 -2.15 -10.08
C SER A 55 -1.12 -2.11 -10.02
N ALA A 56 -0.50 -3.18 -9.54
CA ALA A 56 0.95 -3.31 -9.53
C ALA A 56 1.37 -4.73 -9.94
N SER A 57 2.59 -4.88 -10.43
CA SER A 57 3.20 -6.16 -10.78
C SER A 57 4.64 -6.19 -10.27
N TYR A 58 5.06 -7.34 -9.77
CA TYR A 58 6.44 -7.51 -9.34
C TYR A 58 7.34 -7.63 -10.58
N ASP A 59 8.34 -6.75 -10.66
CA ASP A 59 9.35 -6.76 -11.70
C ASP A 59 10.60 -7.48 -11.16
N THR A 60 10.76 -8.74 -11.55
CA THR A 60 11.88 -9.59 -11.10
C THR A 60 13.26 -8.96 -11.37
N PRO A 61 13.54 -8.34 -12.53
CA PRO A 61 14.83 -7.69 -12.78
C PRO A 61 15.19 -6.58 -11.80
N SER A 62 14.26 -5.68 -11.47
CA SER A 62 14.52 -4.59 -10.51
C SER A 62 14.33 -5.02 -9.04
N GLY A 63 13.61 -6.11 -8.80
CA GLY A 63 13.19 -6.52 -7.47
C GLY A 63 12.15 -5.57 -6.86
N ARG A 64 11.38 -4.84 -7.68
CA ARG A 64 10.42 -3.84 -7.21
C ARG A 64 9.01 -4.22 -7.61
N CYS A 65 8.03 -3.76 -6.82
CA CYS A 65 6.64 -3.77 -7.25
C CYS A 65 6.39 -2.51 -8.08
N VAL A 66 6.11 -2.66 -9.37
CA VAL A 66 5.93 -1.55 -10.32
C VAL A 66 4.44 -1.30 -10.53
N GLY A 67 4.03 -0.06 -10.33
CA GLY A 67 2.65 0.38 -10.54
C GLY A 67 2.27 0.46 -12.01
N SER A 68 0.98 0.35 -12.27
CA SER A 68 0.33 0.64 -13.55
C SER A 68 -0.80 1.64 -13.34
N GLY A 69 -1.27 2.29 -14.40
CA GLY A 69 -2.29 3.35 -14.28
C GLY A 69 -1.69 4.62 -13.67
N GLN A 70 -2.22 5.07 -12.55
CA GLN A 70 -1.73 6.25 -11.82
C GLN A 70 -0.57 5.92 -10.86
N GLY A 71 -0.36 4.64 -10.53
CA GLY A 71 0.79 4.18 -9.74
C GLY A 71 0.42 3.39 -8.49
N VAL A 72 1.37 3.31 -7.57
CA VAL A 72 1.24 2.65 -6.26
C VAL A 72 1.05 3.71 -5.18
N ALA A 73 -0.05 3.64 -4.43
CA ALA A 73 -0.30 4.57 -3.35
C ALA A 73 0.47 4.12 -2.09
N GLY A 74 1.30 5.01 -1.55
CA GLY A 74 2.31 4.68 -0.53
C GLY A 74 1.74 4.12 0.76
N ASP A 75 0.63 4.68 1.24
CA ASP A 75 -0.01 4.24 2.50
C ASP A 75 -0.57 2.82 2.36
N GLN A 76 -1.25 2.53 1.25
CA GLN A 76 -1.77 1.18 0.97
C GLN A 76 -0.65 0.18 0.68
N TRP A 77 0.49 0.65 0.19
CA TRP A 77 1.69 -0.18 0.04
C TRP A 77 2.30 -0.52 1.40
N GLU A 78 2.43 0.45 2.32
CA GLU A 78 2.89 0.19 3.69
C GLU A 78 1.97 -0.82 4.39
N ASP A 79 0.66 -0.66 4.27
CA ASP A 79 -0.33 -1.61 4.81
C ASP A 79 -0.13 -3.02 4.23
N ALA A 80 0.09 -3.14 2.91
CA ALA A 80 0.33 -4.43 2.27
C ALA A 80 1.63 -5.10 2.81
N CYS A 81 2.71 -4.34 2.96
CA CYS A 81 3.96 -4.87 3.55
C CYS A 81 3.74 -5.40 4.97
N ARG A 82 3.02 -4.64 5.81
CA ARG A 82 2.72 -5.01 7.20
C ARG A 82 1.74 -6.17 7.29
N GLU A 83 0.76 -6.26 6.39
CA GLU A 83 -0.19 -7.38 6.31
C GLU A 83 0.57 -8.68 6.04
N ILE A 84 1.49 -8.68 5.07
CA ILE A 84 2.33 -9.85 4.74
C ILE A 84 3.31 -10.21 5.86
N ALA A 85 3.89 -9.21 6.55
CA ALA A 85 4.73 -9.47 7.71
C ALA A 85 4.01 -10.33 8.76
N LYS A 86 2.71 -10.08 8.97
CA LYS A 86 1.87 -10.80 9.93
C LYS A 86 1.28 -12.10 9.38
N SER A 87 0.80 -12.11 8.13
CA SER A 87 0.13 -13.27 7.54
C SER A 87 1.09 -14.34 7.06
N GLY A 88 2.33 -13.94 6.76
CA GLY A 88 3.44 -14.83 6.46
C GLY A 88 3.97 -14.68 5.04
N PHE A 89 5.26 -14.95 4.90
CA PHE A 89 6.00 -15.00 3.63
C PHE A 89 6.96 -16.20 3.63
N ASP A 90 7.45 -16.59 2.46
CA ASP A 90 8.34 -17.76 2.35
C ASP A 90 9.60 -17.57 3.19
N CYS A 91 9.97 -18.56 4.01
CA CYS A 91 11.18 -18.48 4.82
C CYS A 91 12.46 -18.42 3.98
N ALA A 92 13.54 -17.88 4.56
CA ALA A 92 14.80 -17.71 3.86
C ALA A 92 15.49 -19.03 3.47
N ASP A 93 15.27 -20.07 4.27
CA ASP A 93 15.74 -21.44 4.07
C ASP A 93 14.88 -22.26 3.10
N GLY A 94 13.80 -21.66 2.55
CA GLY A 94 12.86 -22.30 1.64
C GLY A 94 11.91 -23.30 2.33
N ARG A 95 11.84 -23.31 3.67
CA ARG A 95 11.02 -24.26 4.43
C ARG A 95 9.90 -23.54 5.17
N GLY A 96 8.70 -23.60 4.60
CA GLY A 96 7.48 -23.09 5.24
C GLY A 96 7.35 -21.57 5.24
N TYR A 97 6.47 -21.08 6.11
CA TYR A 97 6.12 -19.66 6.22
C TYR A 97 6.74 -19.02 7.47
N CYS A 98 7.27 -17.81 7.27
CA CYS A 98 7.87 -16.97 8.28
C CYS A 98 7.02 -15.71 8.46
N THR A 99 6.99 -15.18 9.68
CA THR A 99 6.42 -13.87 9.99
C THR A 99 7.52 -12.89 10.38
N ALA A 100 7.22 -11.61 10.36
CA ALA A 100 8.06 -10.54 10.87
C ALA A 100 7.25 -9.62 11.80
N ASP A 101 7.93 -8.91 12.68
CA ASP A 101 7.31 -7.83 13.43
C ASP A 101 6.79 -6.77 12.45
N GLN A 102 5.52 -6.41 12.58
CA GLN A 102 4.92 -5.42 11.68
C GLN A 102 5.58 -4.06 11.85
N ASP A 103 6.07 -3.73 13.04
CA ASP A 103 6.68 -2.44 13.35
C ASP A 103 8.11 -2.32 12.82
N SER A 104 8.76 -3.45 12.54
CA SER A 104 10.04 -3.47 11.83
C SER A 104 9.87 -3.46 10.31
N VAL A 105 8.65 -3.58 9.77
CA VAL A 105 8.38 -3.64 8.33
C VAL A 105 7.82 -2.32 7.81
N ARG A 106 8.44 -1.82 6.74
CA ARG A 106 8.07 -0.55 6.09
C ARG A 106 7.96 -0.70 4.58
N GLY A 107 7.00 0.02 4.00
CA GLY A 107 6.99 0.28 2.57
C GLY A 107 8.03 1.36 2.22
N TRP A 108 8.76 1.17 1.14
CA TRP A 108 9.64 2.18 0.56
C TRP A 108 9.26 2.40 -0.89
N CYS A 109 8.71 3.58 -1.16
CA CYS A 109 8.55 4.15 -2.48
C CYS A 109 9.46 5.40 -2.55
#